data_AF-A0A3N5GJB6-F1
#
_entry.id   AF-A0A3N5GJB6-F1
#
_cell.length_a   1.000
_cell.length_b   1.000
_cell.length_c   1.000
_cell.angle_alpha   90.00
_cell.angle_beta   90.00
_cell.angle_gamma   90.00
#
_symmetry.space_group_name_H-M   'P 1'
#
loop_
_entity.id
_entity.type
_entity.pdbx_description
1 polymer ?
#
loop_
_entity_poly.entity_id
_entity_poly.type
_entity_poly.pdbx_seq_one_letter_code
_entity_poly.pdbx_strand_id
1 'polypeptide(L)'
;MRRYRPLLYTLVLTTLACAELSQAAEVPTPESFLGHRVGEDRKLAPWPRVVEYLRLLDAASDRVSIESAGLSTRGNEMPVVVLTSEENQKDLDRYREISRRLAHPDGLSEDEARRLAAEGKTIAL
;
A
#
# COMPACT_ATOMS: atom_id res chain seq x y z
N MET A 1 -6.00 53.54 -19.55
CA MET A 1 -5.39 52.94 -18.33
C MET A 1 -6.45 52.19 -17.55
N ARG A 2 -6.09 51.04 -16.97
CA ARG A 2 -6.70 50.48 -15.73
C ARG A 2 -8.03 49.72 -15.90
N ARG A 3 -8.03 48.47 -16.40
CA ARG A 3 -9.09 47.48 -16.08
C ARG A 3 -8.81 45.98 -16.28
N TYR A 4 -7.64 45.56 -16.80
CA TYR A 4 -7.31 44.12 -16.96
C TYR A 4 -6.45 43.52 -15.83
N ARG A 5 -6.08 44.32 -14.83
CA ARG A 5 -5.24 43.86 -13.70
C ARG A 5 -5.88 42.76 -12.83
N PRO A 6 -7.19 42.75 -12.48
CA PRO A 6 -7.72 41.71 -11.58
C PRO A 6 -7.89 40.35 -12.28
N LEU A 7 -8.06 40.36 -13.61
CA LEU A 7 -8.18 39.16 -14.44
C LEU A 7 -6.85 38.39 -14.54
N LEU A 8 -5.73 39.12 -14.48
CA LEU A 8 -4.39 38.51 -14.44
C LEU A 8 -4.13 37.84 -13.08
N TYR A 9 -4.58 38.45 -11.97
CA TYR A 9 -4.41 37.88 -10.63
C TYR A 9 -5.26 36.62 -10.42
N THR A 10 -6.49 36.57 -10.94
CA THR A 10 -7.33 35.37 -10.85
C THR A 10 -6.75 34.20 -11.65
N LEU A 11 -6.17 34.47 -12.83
CA LEU A 11 -5.56 33.42 -13.66
C LEU A 11 -4.30 32.81 -12.99
N VAL A 12 -3.49 33.65 -12.34
CA VAL A 12 -2.30 33.22 -11.59
C VAL A 12 -2.66 32.44 -10.31
N LEU A 13 -3.76 32.79 -9.63
CA LEU A 13 -4.23 32.05 -8.46
C LEU A 13 -4.77 30.65 -8.83
N THR A 14 -5.46 30.50 -9.97
CA THR A 14 -5.95 29.20 -10.43
C THR A 14 -4.85 28.25 -10.88
N THR A 15 -3.72 28.76 -11.39
CA THR A 15 -2.56 27.92 -11.75
C THR A 15 -1.79 27.38 -10.54
N LEU A 16 -1.87 28.05 -9.38
CA LEU A 16 -1.19 27.57 -8.15
C LEU A 16 -1.89 26.37 -7.51
N ALA A 17 -3.21 26.21 -7.72
CA ALA A 17 -4.00 25.11 -7.17
C ALA A 17 -3.82 23.77 -7.93
N CYS A 18 -3.15 23.78 -9.08
CA CYS A 18 -2.97 22.58 -9.92
C CYS A 18 -1.57 21.97 -9.82
N ALA A 19 -0.73 22.49 -8.91
CA ALA A 19 0.65 22.04 -8.72
C ALA A 19 0.81 21.01 -7.58
N GLU A 20 -0.26 20.40 -7.10
CA GLU A 20 -0.16 19.13 -6.35
C GLU A 20 -0.03 17.96 -7.34
N LEU A 21 0.97 18.06 -8.22
CA LEU A 21 1.49 16.90 -8.91
C LEU A 21 2.19 16.06 -7.84
N SER A 22 1.49 15.01 -7.41
CA SER A 22 1.98 13.88 -6.63
C SER A 22 3.50 13.75 -6.75
N GLN A 23 4.23 14.27 -5.76
CA GLN A 23 5.60 13.86 -5.56
C GLN A 23 5.49 12.41 -5.13
N ALA A 24 5.63 11.49 -6.08
CA ALA A 24 5.97 10.12 -5.74
C ALA A 24 7.23 10.23 -4.89
N ALA A 25 7.11 10.02 -3.58
CA ALA A 25 8.24 10.04 -2.68
C ALA A 25 9.26 9.06 -3.25
N GLU A 26 10.46 9.55 -3.54
CA GLU A 26 11.51 8.75 -4.17
C GLU A 26 11.99 7.74 -3.13
N VAL A 27 11.35 6.57 -3.10
CA VAL A 27 11.73 5.49 -2.19
C VAL A 27 13.09 4.96 -2.64
N PRO A 28 14.08 4.89 -1.74
CA PRO A 28 15.38 4.33 -2.09
C PRO A 28 15.21 2.87 -2.55
N THR A 29 16.04 2.43 -3.49
CA THR A 29 16.05 1.02 -3.87
C THR A 29 16.51 0.16 -2.69
N PRO A 30 16.10 -1.13 -2.62
CA PRO A 30 16.55 -2.02 -1.55
C PRO A 30 18.07 -2.10 -1.48
N GLU A 31 18.74 -2.13 -2.64
CA GLU A 31 20.21 -2.17 -2.72
C GLU A 31 20.84 -0.89 -2.16
N SER A 32 20.33 0.29 -2.50
CA SER A 32 20.83 1.55 -1.96
C SER A 32 20.59 1.68 -0.45
N PHE A 33 19.50 1.12 0.07
CA PHE A 33 19.16 1.17 1.49
C PHE A 33 19.95 0.14 2.32
N LEU A 34 20.16 -1.06 1.79
CA LEU A 34 20.87 -2.16 2.45
C LEU A 34 22.39 -2.11 2.23
N GLY A 35 22.87 -1.37 1.21
CA GLY A 35 24.27 -1.26 0.84
C GLY A 35 24.84 -2.49 0.13
N HIS A 36 23.98 -3.41 -0.30
CA HIS A 36 24.30 -4.63 -1.03
C HIS A 36 23.04 -5.16 -1.73
N ARG A 37 23.19 -6.03 -2.73
CA ARG A 37 22.03 -6.59 -3.43
C ARG A 37 21.31 -7.62 -2.57
N VAL A 38 19.98 -7.62 -2.63
CA VAL A 38 19.17 -8.67 -1.99
C VAL A 38 19.53 -10.01 -2.63
N GLY A 39 19.89 -11.00 -1.81
CA GLY A 39 20.34 -12.31 -2.27
C GLY A 39 21.82 -12.39 -2.68
N GLU A 40 22.61 -11.34 -2.42
CA GLU A 40 24.06 -11.38 -2.62
C GLU A 40 24.74 -12.41 -1.71
N ASP A 41 25.74 -13.11 -2.24
CA ASP A 41 26.43 -14.17 -1.53
C ASP A 41 27.04 -13.68 -0.22
N ARG A 42 26.83 -14.45 0.86
CA ARG A 42 27.30 -14.14 2.23
C ARG A 42 26.81 -12.80 2.79
N LYS A 43 25.73 -12.23 2.24
CA LYS A 43 25.08 -11.01 2.77
C LYS A 43 23.65 -11.32 3.19
N LEU A 44 23.31 -10.95 4.43
CA LEU A 44 21.95 -11.07 4.96
C LEU A 44 21.52 -9.73 5.56
N ALA A 45 20.36 -9.25 5.14
CA ALA A 45 19.75 -8.06 5.72
C ALA A 45 19.27 -8.36 7.15
N PRO A 46 19.67 -7.56 8.16
CA PRO A 46 19.14 -7.69 9.51
C PRO A 46 17.63 -7.45 9.53
N TRP A 47 16.88 -8.26 10.28
CA TRP A 47 15.42 -8.14 10.37
C TRP A 47 14.91 -6.71 10.65
N PRO A 48 15.47 -5.94 11.61
CA PRO A 48 15.02 -4.57 11.85
C PRO A 48 15.15 -3.65 10.63
N ARG A 49 16.21 -3.84 9.81
CA ARG A 49 16.42 -3.06 8.58
C ARG A 49 15.38 -3.42 7.51
N VAL A 50 14.99 -4.70 7.43
CA VAL A 50 13.92 -5.13 6.52
C VAL A 50 12.60 -4.47 6.91
N VAL A 51 12.23 -4.51 8.19
CA VAL A 51 11.00 -3.88 8.70
C VAL A 51 11.03 -2.36 8.49
N GLU A 52 12.16 -1.71 8.74
CA GLU A 52 12.36 -0.28 8.49
C GLU A 52 12.12 0.08 7.01
N TYR A 53 12.67 -0.71 6.09
CA TYR A 53 12.46 -0.49 4.66
C TYR A 53 11.00 -0.67 4.24
N LEU A 54 10.31 -1.69 4.77
CA LEU A 54 8.89 -1.91 4.49
C LEU A 54 8.02 -0.76 5.02
N ARG A 55 8.36 -0.19 6.18
CA ARG A 55 7.69 1.02 6.71
C ARG A 55 7.93 2.26 5.86
N LEU A 56 9.10 2.40 5.26
CA LEU A 56 9.35 3.47 4.29
C LEU A 56 8.45 3.32 3.06
N LEU A 57 8.23 2.08 2.60
CA LEU A 57 7.32 1.80 1.49
C LEU A 57 5.85 2.10 1.84
N ASP A 58 5.40 1.67 3.01
CA ASP A 58 4.07 1.95 3.57
C ASP A 58 3.79 3.45 3.63
N ALA A 59 4.73 4.24 4.13
CA ALA A 59 4.58 5.70 4.21
C ALA A 59 4.62 6.42 2.85
N ALA A 60 5.18 5.80 1.82
CA ALA A 60 5.44 6.43 0.53
C ALA A 60 4.53 5.95 -0.61
N SER A 61 3.73 4.91 -0.39
CA SER A 61 2.99 4.23 -1.46
C SER A 61 1.61 3.77 -1.01
N ASP A 62 0.58 4.21 -1.73
CA ASP A 62 -0.82 3.77 -1.52
C ASP A 62 -1.07 2.31 -1.94
N ARG A 63 -0.01 1.54 -2.23
CA ARG A 63 -0.05 0.13 -2.61
C ARG A 63 0.44 -0.81 -1.51
N VAL A 64 1.04 -0.25 -0.45
CA VAL A 64 1.59 -1.02 0.66
C VAL A 64 0.85 -0.61 1.92
N SER A 65 0.42 -1.60 2.71
CA SER A 65 -0.13 -1.37 4.04
C SER A 65 0.52 -2.35 5.02
N ILE A 66 0.83 -1.88 6.23
CA ILE A 66 1.41 -2.71 7.29
C ILE A 66 0.47 -2.79 8.50
N GLU A 67 0.13 -4.02 8.86
CA GLU A 67 -0.58 -4.35 10.10
C GLU A 67 0.37 -5.06 11.08
N SER A 68 0.10 -4.97 12.38
CA SER A 68 0.90 -5.64 13.39
C SER A 68 0.26 -6.96 13.82
N ALA A 69 0.97 -8.07 13.67
CA ALA A 69 0.63 -9.35 14.31
C ALA A 69 1.14 -9.44 15.76
N GLY A 70 1.72 -8.36 16.29
CA GLY A 70 2.28 -8.28 17.63
C GLY A 70 3.81 -8.47 17.67
N LEU A 71 4.30 -8.92 18.82
CA LEU A 71 5.73 -9.13 19.08
C LEU A 71 6.06 -10.62 19.07
N SER A 72 7.20 -10.96 18.47
CA SER A 72 7.84 -12.27 18.62
C SER A 72 8.30 -12.52 20.06
N THR A 73 8.65 -13.78 20.36
CA THR A 73 9.20 -14.18 21.67
C THR A 73 10.44 -13.38 22.09
N ARG A 74 11.19 -12.83 21.13
CA ARG A 74 12.38 -12.00 21.37
C ARG A 74 12.09 -10.50 21.37
N GLY A 75 10.82 -10.10 21.34
CA GLY A 75 10.40 -8.71 21.36
C GLY A 75 10.49 -7.98 20.02
N ASN A 76 10.80 -8.68 18.92
CA ASN A 76 10.78 -8.07 17.58
C ASN A 76 9.35 -7.98 17.06
N GLU A 77 9.01 -6.88 16.38
CA GLU A 77 7.74 -6.74 15.67
C GLU A 77 7.58 -7.79 14.58
N MET A 78 6.34 -8.26 14.42
CA MET A 78 5.91 -9.16 13.35
C MET A 78 4.90 -8.42 12.47
N PRO A 79 5.35 -7.72 11.42
CA PRO A 79 4.47 -7.02 10.50
C PRO A 79 3.79 -8.00 9.54
N VAL A 80 2.52 -7.77 9.28
CA VAL A 80 1.78 -8.32 8.14
C VAL A 80 1.77 -7.23 7.08
N VAL A 81 2.46 -7.49 5.96
CA VAL A 81 2.56 -6.52 4.86
C VAL A 81 1.64 -6.94 3.75
N VAL A 82 0.72 -6.06 3.36
CA VAL A 82 -0.19 -6.26 2.23
C VAL A 82 0.28 -5.42 1.06
N LEU A 83 0.60 -6.09 -0.05
CA LEU A 83 1.09 -5.49 -1.29
C LEU A 83 0.07 -5.74 -2.39
N THR A 84 -0.61 -4.68 -2.86
CA THR A 84 -1.64 -4.80 -3.89
C THR A 84 -1.84 -3.48 -4.64
N SER A 85 -2.75 -3.43 -5.62
CA SER A 85 -3.08 -2.16 -6.29
C SER A 85 -3.75 -1.19 -5.31
N GLU A 86 -3.64 0.11 -5.58
CA GLU A 86 -4.32 1.15 -4.78
C GLU A 86 -5.84 0.91 -4.72
N GLU A 87 -6.43 0.51 -5.85
CA GLU A 87 -7.85 0.13 -5.91
C GLU A 87 -8.17 -1.01 -4.94
N ASN A 88 -7.33 -2.06 -4.92
CA ASN A 88 -7.54 -3.18 -4.01
C ASN A 88 -7.31 -2.81 -2.54
N GLN A 89 -6.40 -1.87 -2.26
CA GLN A 89 -6.14 -1.38 -0.90
C GLN A 89 -7.41 -0.75 -0.27
N LYS A 90 -8.21 -0.04 -1.08
CA LYS A 90 -9.48 0.58 -0.64
C LYS A 90 -10.55 -0.43 -0.23
N ASP A 91 -10.48 -1.64 -0.79
CA ASP A 91 -11.49 -2.70 -0.61
C ASP A 91 -10.96 -3.91 0.20
N LEU A 92 -9.84 -3.78 0.91
CA LEU A 92 -9.23 -4.92 1.63
C LEU A 92 -10.21 -5.62 2.58
N ASP A 93 -10.99 -4.86 3.35
CA ASP A 93 -11.94 -5.43 4.30
C ASP A 93 -13.06 -6.19 3.59
N ARG A 94 -13.48 -5.73 2.41
CA ARG A 94 -14.45 -6.45 1.58
C ARG A 94 -13.86 -7.76 1.07
N TYR A 95 -12.63 -7.76 0.59
CA TYR A 95 -11.98 -8.99 0.13
C TYR A 95 -11.73 -9.98 1.26
N ARG A 96 -11.34 -9.51 2.46
CA ARG A 96 -11.23 -10.34 3.66
C ARG A 96 -12.56 -10.98 4.02
N GLU A 97 -13.65 -10.22 3.96
CA GLU A 97 -14.99 -10.74 4.23
C GLU A 97 -15.39 -11.82 3.23
N ILE A 98 -15.17 -11.57 1.93
CA ILE A 98 -15.43 -12.55 0.87
C ILE A 98 -14.66 -13.83 1.12
N SER A 99 -13.34 -13.75 1.35
CA SER A 99 -12.50 -14.91 1.64
C SER A 99 -12.99 -15.67 2.86
N ARG A 100 -13.37 -14.97 3.94
CA ARG A 100 -13.91 -15.58 5.16
C ARG A 100 -15.24 -16.28 4.92
N ARG A 101 -16.16 -15.67 4.17
CA ARG A 101 -17.48 -16.23 3.85
C ARG A 101 -17.37 -17.47 2.97
N LEU A 102 -16.44 -17.46 2.01
CA LEU A 102 -16.15 -18.63 1.17
C LEU A 102 -15.45 -19.76 1.94
N ALA A 103 -14.61 -19.43 2.93
CA ALA A 103 -13.96 -20.42 3.80
C ALA A 103 -14.93 -21.06 4.81
N HIS A 104 -15.99 -20.35 5.20
CA HIS A 104 -17.03 -20.81 6.14
C HIS A 104 -18.42 -20.77 5.47
N PRO A 105 -18.76 -21.75 4.62
CA PRO A 105 -19.95 -21.72 3.76
C PRO A 105 -21.27 -22.00 4.48
N ASP A 106 -21.30 -22.02 5.81
CA ASP A 106 -22.52 -22.27 6.58
C ASP A 106 -23.60 -21.22 6.23
N GLY A 107 -24.73 -21.69 5.72
CA GLY A 107 -25.83 -20.84 5.25
C GLY A 107 -25.53 -20.05 3.98
N LEU A 108 -24.55 -20.46 3.17
CA LEU A 108 -24.22 -19.85 1.89
C LEU A 108 -24.86 -20.63 0.73
N SER A 109 -25.62 -19.94 -0.12
CA SER A 109 -26.16 -20.56 -1.34
C SER A 109 -25.08 -20.69 -2.42
N GLU A 110 -25.26 -21.62 -3.36
CA GLU A 110 -24.33 -21.81 -4.48
C GLU A 110 -24.21 -20.55 -5.37
N ASP A 111 -25.34 -19.91 -5.67
CA ASP A 111 -25.37 -18.69 -6.48
C ASP A 111 -24.61 -17.54 -5.79
N GLU A 112 -24.79 -17.40 -4.47
CA GLU A 112 -24.06 -16.41 -3.69
C GLU A 112 -22.57 -16.74 -3.65
N ALA A 113 -22.19 -18.00 -3.47
CA ALA A 113 -20.79 -18.43 -3.49
C ALA A 113 -20.13 -18.12 -4.84
N ARG A 114 -20.81 -18.39 -5.97
CA ARG A 114 -20.31 -18.07 -7.32
C ARG A 114 -20.12 -16.56 -7.52
N ARG A 115 -21.06 -15.75 -7.03
CA ARG A 115 -20.96 -14.28 -7.09
C ARG A 115 -19.77 -13.77 -6.27
N LEU A 116 -19.64 -14.24 -5.02
CA LEU A 116 -18.54 -13.87 -4.13
C LEU A 116 -17.19 -14.30 -4.71
N ALA A 117 -17.10 -15.49 -5.32
CA ALA A 117 -15.88 -15.96 -5.98
C ALA A 117 -15.50 -15.12 -7.20
N ALA A 118 -16.47 -14.59 -7.95
CA ALA A 118 -16.23 -13.71 -9.08
C ALA A 118 -15.81 -12.28 -8.65
N GLU A 119 -16.32 -11.79 -7.52
CA GLU A 119 -15.98 -10.48 -6.94
C GLU A 119 -14.62 -10.50 -6.21
N GLY A 120 -14.32 -11.60 -5.53
CA GLY A 120 -13.14 -11.75 -4.69
C GLY A 120 -11.81 -11.67 -5.46
N LYS A 121 -10.72 -11.50 -4.71
CA LYS A 121 -9.36 -11.52 -5.23
C LYS A 121 -8.62 -12.75 -4.73
N THR A 122 -7.72 -13.27 -5.55
CA THR A 122 -6.77 -14.30 -5.12
C THR A 122 -5.73 -13.66 -4.20
N ILE A 123 -5.57 -14.22 -3.01
CA ILE A 123 -4.56 -13.82 -2.03
C ILE A 123 -3.47 -14.89 -2.05
N ALA A 124 -2.23 -14.49 -2.33
CA ALA A 124 -1.05 -15.33 -2.22
C ALA A 124 -0.33 -14.99 -0.91
N LEU A 125 -0.04 -16.02 -0.09
CA LEU A 125 0.62 -15.92 1.21
C LEU A 125 2.02 -16.51 1.15
#